data_AF-A0A928XZP7-F1
#
_entry.id   AF-A0A928XZP7-F1
#
_cell.length_a   1.000
_cell.length_b   1.000
_cell.length_c   1.000
_cell.angle_alpha   90.00
_cell.angle_beta   90.00
_cell.angle_gamma   90.00
#
_symmetry.space_group_name_H-M   'P 1'
#
loop_
_entity.id
_entity.type
_entity.pdbx_description
1 polymer ?
#
loop_
_entity_poly.entity_id
_entity_poly.type
_entity_poly.pdbx_seq_one_letter_code
_entity_poly.pdbx_strand_id
1 'polypeptide(L)'
;MMTPSKSQSQLPARDSGQDEISALYQRYYPQLRTHACGLGCDPHTAEDAVQDVFLRLLRHGRLHTLTTLSSQYQQASLRLRLRCQLMNHWRDSHRLRRASPCSLIPLHQPDGTALDIADERAPIPGCSPRLSEQSLCSALHILRQELKPIIWQRVGPLLEDDPHAAPQPPSPATRVALHRARKRLRELLAKSIPGL
;
A
#
# COMPACT_ATOMS: atom_id res chain seq x y z
N MET A 1 -41.63 -66.94 -12.20
CA MET A 1 -41.48 -66.05 -11.03
C MET A 1 -40.68 -64.84 -11.46
N MET A 2 -41.30 -63.67 -11.39
CA MET A 2 -40.70 -62.36 -11.70
C MET A 2 -39.88 -61.87 -10.50
N THR A 3 -38.68 -61.35 -10.76
CA THR A 3 -38.03 -60.37 -9.88
C THR A 3 -37.46 -59.25 -10.75
N PRO A 4 -37.65 -57.98 -10.35
CA PRO A 4 -37.45 -56.83 -11.22
C PRO A 4 -35.99 -56.43 -11.35
N SER A 5 -35.68 -55.89 -12.54
CA SER A 5 -34.49 -55.10 -12.86
C SER A 5 -34.21 -54.07 -11.76
N LYS A 6 -33.00 -54.13 -11.18
CA LYS A 6 -32.45 -53.03 -10.39
C LYS A 6 -32.14 -51.88 -11.32
N SER A 7 -33.03 -50.90 -11.33
CA SER A 7 -32.87 -49.59 -11.92
C SER A 7 -31.61 -48.90 -11.41
N GLN A 8 -30.78 -48.46 -12.35
CA GLN A 8 -30.15 -47.13 -12.41
C GLN A 8 -29.89 -46.44 -11.05
N SER A 9 -28.65 -46.51 -10.58
CA SER A 9 -28.09 -45.47 -9.71
C SER A 9 -27.48 -44.38 -10.61
N GLN A 10 -28.31 -43.44 -11.05
CA GLN A 10 -27.86 -42.17 -11.60
C GLN A 10 -27.21 -41.35 -10.48
N LEU A 11 -25.92 -41.05 -10.61
CA LEU A 11 -25.25 -39.94 -9.94
C LEU A 11 -24.88 -38.90 -11.01
N PRO A 12 -25.68 -37.84 -11.25
CA PRO A 12 -25.31 -36.81 -12.21
C PRO A 12 -25.43 -35.40 -11.60
N ALA A 13 -24.78 -35.13 -10.46
CA ALA A 13 -24.94 -33.82 -9.78
C ALA A 13 -23.64 -33.16 -9.29
N ARG A 14 -22.48 -33.81 -9.42
CA ARG A 14 -21.19 -33.23 -8.97
C ARG A 14 -20.40 -32.52 -10.06
N ASP A 15 -20.52 -32.97 -11.31
CA ASP A 15 -19.67 -32.45 -12.40
C ASP A 15 -20.14 -31.10 -12.95
N SER A 16 -21.46 -30.85 -12.99
CA SER A 16 -22.00 -29.61 -13.58
C SER A 16 -21.53 -28.33 -12.88
N GLY A 17 -21.42 -28.35 -11.55
CA GLY A 17 -20.96 -27.19 -10.79
C GLY A 17 -19.45 -26.90 -10.95
N GLN A 18 -18.65 -27.93 -11.24
CA GLN A 18 -17.20 -27.80 -11.44
C GLN A 18 -16.88 -27.20 -12.82
N ASP A 19 -17.60 -27.61 -13.85
CA ASP A 19 -17.44 -27.07 -15.19
C ASP A 19 -17.89 -25.61 -15.26
N GLU A 20 -19.05 -25.31 -14.66
CA GLU A 20 -19.58 -23.94 -14.63
C GLU A 20 -18.62 -22.97 -13.90
N ILE A 21 -18.04 -23.38 -12.76
CA ILE A 21 -17.09 -22.49 -12.09
C ILE A 21 -15.78 -22.35 -12.86
N SER A 22 -15.30 -23.42 -13.49
CA SER A 22 -14.05 -23.38 -14.26
C SER A 22 -14.17 -22.41 -15.41
N ALA A 23 -15.30 -22.43 -16.13
CA ALA A 23 -15.60 -21.49 -17.20
C ALA A 23 -15.68 -20.03 -16.68
N LEU A 24 -16.35 -19.81 -15.54
CA LEU A 24 -16.50 -18.48 -14.94
C LEU A 24 -15.16 -17.93 -14.43
N TYR A 25 -14.34 -18.79 -13.83
CA TYR A 25 -13.00 -18.46 -13.38
C TYR A 25 -12.12 -18.06 -14.55
N GLN A 26 -12.00 -18.89 -15.59
CA GLN A 26 -11.19 -18.60 -16.77
C GLN A 26 -11.60 -17.27 -17.43
N ARG A 27 -12.90 -16.99 -17.49
CA ARG A 27 -13.44 -15.77 -18.10
C ARG A 27 -13.08 -14.50 -17.31
N TYR A 28 -13.26 -14.51 -15.99
CA TYR A 28 -13.18 -13.29 -15.18
C TYR A 28 -11.86 -13.12 -14.43
N TYR A 29 -11.08 -14.19 -14.25
CA TYR A 29 -9.81 -14.16 -13.51
C TYR A 29 -8.84 -13.06 -14.00
N PRO A 30 -8.52 -12.94 -15.31
CA PRO A 30 -7.54 -11.94 -15.76
C PRO A 30 -7.97 -10.50 -15.43
N GLN A 31 -9.27 -10.21 -15.57
CA GLN A 31 -9.83 -8.89 -15.32
C GLN A 31 -9.85 -8.56 -13.83
N LEU A 32 -10.19 -9.53 -12.98
CA LEU A 32 -10.24 -9.35 -11.54
C LEU A 32 -8.84 -9.21 -10.94
N ARG A 33 -7.88 -10.04 -11.38
CA ARG A 33 -6.48 -9.93 -10.99
C ARG A 33 -5.90 -8.57 -11.38
N THR A 34 -6.09 -8.16 -12.63
CA THR A 34 -5.62 -6.84 -13.11
C THR A 34 -6.25 -5.71 -12.31
N HIS A 35 -7.53 -5.81 -11.96
CA HIS A 35 -8.20 -4.84 -11.11
C HIS A 35 -7.61 -4.78 -9.70
N ALA A 36 -7.36 -5.91 -9.05
CA ALA A 36 -6.71 -5.97 -7.74
C ALA A 36 -5.29 -5.38 -7.77
N CYS A 37 -4.48 -5.73 -8.77
CA CYS A 37 -3.16 -5.13 -8.95
C CYS A 37 -3.24 -3.61 -9.15
N GLY A 38 -4.24 -3.12 -9.90
CA GLY A 38 -4.50 -1.69 -10.07
C GLY A 38 -4.93 -0.97 -8.79
N LEU A 39 -5.36 -1.70 -7.76
CA LEU A 39 -5.61 -1.17 -6.40
C LEU A 39 -4.35 -1.16 -5.53
N GLY A 40 -3.20 -1.58 -6.06
CA GLY A 40 -1.91 -1.60 -5.36
C GLY A 40 -1.60 -2.91 -4.62
N CYS A 41 -2.36 -3.97 -4.84
CA CYS A 41 -2.03 -5.30 -4.31
C CYS A 41 -0.81 -5.88 -5.05
N ASP A 42 0.07 -6.58 -4.32
CA ASP A 42 1.09 -7.41 -4.96
C ASP A 42 0.43 -8.56 -5.76
N PRO A 43 1.13 -9.11 -6.78
CA PRO A 43 0.55 -10.12 -7.66
C PRO A 43 0.04 -11.36 -6.94
N HIS A 44 0.71 -11.83 -5.88
CA HIS A 44 0.34 -13.04 -5.16
C HIS A 44 -0.91 -12.81 -4.30
N THR A 45 -0.95 -11.71 -3.54
CA THR A 45 -2.14 -11.32 -2.77
C THR A 45 -3.35 -11.10 -3.70
N ALA A 46 -3.14 -10.54 -4.90
CA ALA A 46 -4.21 -10.37 -5.88
C ALA A 46 -4.76 -11.73 -6.36
N GLU A 47 -3.90 -12.70 -6.62
CA GLU A 47 -4.29 -14.06 -7.02
C GLU A 47 -5.07 -14.77 -5.91
N ASP A 48 -4.54 -14.76 -4.68
CA ASP A 48 -5.18 -15.35 -3.51
C ASP A 48 -6.56 -14.74 -3.26
N ALA A 49 -6.68 -13.41 -3.33
CA ALA A 49 -7.95 -12.72 -3.13
C ALA A 49 -8.99 -13.08 -4.20
N VAL A 50 -8.57 -13.25 -5.47
CA VAL A 50 -9.47 -13.69 -6.53
C VAL A 50 -9.89 -15.14 -6.30
N GLN A 51 -8.96 -16.05 -6.00
CA GLN A 51 -9.27 -17.45 -5.69
C GLN A 51 -10.27 -17.55 -4.54
N ASP A 52 -10.08 -16.78 -3.46
CA ASP A 52 -10.98 -16.73 -2.31
C ASP A 52 -12.41 -16.31 -2.68
N VAL A 53 -12.58 -15.36 -3.60
CA VAL A 53 -13.90 -14.95 -4.09
C VAL A 53 -14.62 -16.14 -4.72
N PHE A 54 -13.94 -16.89 -5.60
CA PHE A 54 -14.51 -18.06 -6.28
C PHE A 54 -14.74 -19.23 -5.31
N LEU A 55 -13.82 -19.49 -4.38
CA LEU A 55 -14.00 -20.49 -3.33
C LEU A 55 -15.22 -20.20 -2.47
N ARG A 56 -15.47 -18.93 -2.11
CA ARG A 56 -16.67 -18.53 -1.36
C ARG A 56 -17.94 -18.68 -2.19
N LEU A 57 -17.91 -18.45 -3.50
CA LEU A 57 -19.05 -18.69 -4.37
C LEU A 57 -19.45 -20.17 -4.38
N LEU A 58 -18.48 -21.08 -4.43
CA LEU A 58 -18.71 -22.53 -4.31
C LEU A 58 -19.28 -22.89 -2.94
N ARG A 59 -18.57 -22.50 -1.87
CA ARG A 59 -18.93 -22.88 -0.49
C ARG A 59 -20.34 -22.43 -0.10
N HIS A 60 -20.79 -21.31 -0.64
CA HIS A 60 -22.13 -20.76 -0.34
C HIS A 60 -23.19 -21.09 -1.40
N GLY A 61 -22.89 -21.92 -2.39
CA GLY A 61 -23.84 -22.30 -3.44
C GLY A 61 -24.36 -21.11 -4.26
N ARG A 62 -23.58 -20.02 -4.37
CA ARG A 62 -24.01 -18.78 -5.05
C ARG A 62 -23.66 -18.75 -6.54
N LEU A 63 -23.08 -19.83 -7.05
CA LEU A 63 -22.65 -19.92 -8.44
C LEU A 63 -23.83 -19.80 -9.40
N HIS A 64 -24.89 -20.57 -9.17
CA HIS A 64 -26.09 -20.58 -10.01
C HIS A 64 -26.77 -19.20 -10.05
N THR A 65 -26.89 -18.52 -8.91
CA THR A 65 -27.44 -17.16 -8.85
C THR A 65 -26.57 -16.15 -9.60
N LEU A 66 -25.25 -16.37 -9.67
CA LEU A 66 -24.36 -15.49 -10.42
C LEU A 66 -24.48 -15.76 -11.93
N THR A 67 -24.56 -17.02 -12.35
CA THR A 67 -24.62 -17.41 -13.77
C THR A 67 -25.92 -16.98 -14.45
N THR A 68 -27.01 -16.84 -13.70
CA THR A 68 -28.30 -16.32 -14.23
C THR A 68 -28.29 -14.81 -14.49
N LEU A 69 -27.31 -14.07 -13.96
CA LEU A 69 -27.19 -12.64 -14.21
C LEU A 69 -26.60 -12.35 -15.59
N SER A 70 -26.86 -11.15 -16.13
CA SER A 70 -26.17 -10.68 -17.33
C SER A 70 -24.66 -10.52 -17.06
N SER A 71 -23.83 -10.62 -18.10
CA SER A 71 -22.37 -10.51 -17.98
C SER A 71 -21.89 -9.24 -17.27
N GLN A 72 -22.61 -8.13 -17.43
CA GLN A 72 -22.27 -6.85 -16.77
C GLN A 72 -22.49 -6.94 -15.26
N TYR A 73 -23.62 -7.51 -14.83
CA TYR A 73 -23.93 -7.71 -13.41
C TYR A 73 -23.06 -8.78 -12.77
N GLN A 74 -22.69 -9.84 -13.51
CA GLN A 74 -21.70 -10.81 -13.06
C GLN A 74 -20.37 -10.13 -12.72
N GLN A 75 -19.84 -9.32 -13.65
CA GLN A 75 -18.59 -8.60 -13.47
C GLN A 75 -18.65 -7.61 -12.28
N ALA A 76 -19.73 -6.84 -12.18
CA ALA A 76 -19.93 -5.90 -11.07
C ALA A 76 -20.01 -6.61 -9.71
N SER A 77 -20.77 -7.70 -9.63
CA SER A 77 -20.90 -8.53 -8.41
C SER A 77 -19.55 -9.12 -7.97
N LEU A 78 -18.77 -9.65 -8.92
CA LEU A 78 -17.44 -10.18 -8.65
C LEU A 78 -16.46 -9.10 -8.17
N ARG A 79 -16.43 -7.93 -8.82
CA ARG A 79 -15.59 -6.80 -8.41
C ARG A 79 -15.95 -6.29 -7.02
N LEU A 80 -17.25 -6.19 -6.71
CA LEU A 80 -17.71 -5.77 -5.39
C LEU A 80 -17.24 -6.76 -4.31
N ARG A 81 -17.39 -8.07 -4.55
CA ARG A 81 -16.93 -9.12 -3.63
C ARG A 81 -15.43 -9.07 -3.42
N LEU A 82 -14.66 -8.90 -4.50
CA LEU A 82 -13.21 -8.74 -4.46
C LEU A 82 -12.80 -7.53 -3.61
N ARG A 83 -13.43 -6.37 -3.84
CA ARG A 83 -13.16 -5.15 -3.04
C ARG A 83 -13.44 -5.37 -1.56
N CYS A 84 -14.56 -6.01 -1.22
CA CYS A 84 -14.87 -6.37 0.16
C CYS A 84 -13.81 -7.30 0.76
N GLN A 85 -13.34 -8.30 -0.01
CA GLN A 85 -12.31 -9.23 0.43
C GLN A 85 -10.98 -8.53 0.72
N LEU A 86 -10.52 -7.69 -0.21
CA LEU A 86 -9.29 -6.91 -0.05
C LEU A 86 -9.37 -5.95 1.14
N MET A 87 -10.52 -5.28 1.35
CA MET A 87 -10.72 -4.40 2.49
C MET A 87 -10.69 -5.17 3.82
N ASN A 88 -11.29 -6.36 3.87
CA ASN A 88 -11.24 -7.20 5.07
C ASN A 88 -9.82 -7.69 5.35
N HIS A 89 -9.09 -8.14 4.32
CA HIS A 89 -7.69 -8.51 4.45
C HIS A 89 -6.85 -7.36 4.99
N TRP A 90 -7.01 -6.15 4.44
CA TRP A 90 -6.33 -4.96 4.95
C TRP A 90 -6.65 -4.68 6.42
N ARG A 91 -7.93 -4.78 6.81
CA ARG A 91 -8.36 -4.60 8.22
C ARG A 91 -7.75 -5.67 9.13
N ASP A 92 -7.72 -6.92 8.70
CA ASP A 92 -7.15 -8.04 9.46
C ASP A 92 -5.64 -7.87 9.64
N SER A 93 -4.91 -7.53 8.59
CA SER A 93 -3.47 -7.24 8.66
C SER A 93 -3.17 -6.03 9.55
N HIS A 94 -4.03 -5.00 9.56
CA HIS A 94 -3.92 -3.89 10.51
C HIS A 94 -4.32 -4.26 11.94
N ARG A 95 -5.26 -5.20 12.13
CA ARG A 95 -5.59 -5.72 13.46
C ARG A 95 -4.44 -6.53 14.01
N LEU A 96 -3.87 -7.43 13.21
CA LEU A 96 -2.70 -8.23 13.58
C LEU A 96 -1.51 -7.34 13.94
N ARG A 97 -1.22 -6.29 13.16
CA ARG A 97 -0.15 -5.34 13.52
C ARG A 97 -0.36 -4.62 14.85
N ARG A 98 -1.61 -4.36 15.26
CA ARG A 98 -1.93 -3.70 16.53
C ARG A 98 -2.07 -4.66 17.71
N ALA A 99 -2.47 -5.90 17.44
CA ALA A 99 -2.74 -6.93 18.44
C ALA A 99 -1.61 -7.96 18.54
N SER A 100 -0.57 -7.86 17.71
CA SER A 100 0.61 -8.70 17.84
C SER A 100 1.18 -8.44 19.23
N PRO A 101 1.39 -9.46 20.06
CA PRO A 101 2.11 -9.28 21.31
C PRO A 101 3.43 -8.64 20.94
N CYS A 102 3.68 -7.43 21.45
CA CYS A 102 4.97 -6.78 21.29
C CYS A 102 5.99 -7.74 21.92
N SER A 103 6.69 -8.52 21.10
CA SER A 103 7.85 -9.25 21.59
C SER A 103 8.88 -8.18 21.92
N LEU A 104 9.17 -8.01 23.20
CA LEU A 104 10.28 -7.19 23.65
C LEU A 104 11.55 -7.85 23.09
N ILE A 105 12.05 -7.33 21.97
CA ILE A 105 13.33 -7.75 21.44
C ILE A 105 14.38 -7.03 22.29
N PRO A 106 15.20 -7.75 23.08
CA PRO A 106 16.25 -7.11 23.85
C PRO A 106 17.22 -6.41 22.89
N LEU A 107 17.49 -5.12 23.17
CA LEU A 107 18.39 -4.29 22.35
C LEU A 107 19.86 -4.73 22.43
N HIS A 108 20.17 -5.65 23.34
CA HIS A 108 21.51 -6.18 23.55
C HIS A 108 21.45 -7.71 23.41
N GLN A 109 22.45 -8.24 22.72
CA GLN A 109 22.75 -9.65 22.71
C GLN A 109 23.28 -10.10 24.08
N PRO A 110 23.25 -11.41 24.40
CA PRO A 110 23.73 -11.94 25.68
C PRO A 110 25.20 -11.65 25.98
N ASP A 111 26.00 -11.36 24.95
CA ASP A 111 27.41 -10.98 25.03
C ASP A 111 27.63 -9.47 25.30
N GLY A 112 26.55 -8.70 25.44
CA GLY A 112 26.58 -7.25 25.67
C GLY A 112 26.72 -6.42 24.39
N THR A 113 26.80 -7.04 23.22
CA THR A 113 26.82 -6.31 21.96
C THR A 113 25.44 -5.74 21.64
N ALA A 114 25.38 -4.52 21.12
CA ALA A 114 24.13 -3.93 20.68
C ALA A 114 23.60 -4.73 19.48
N LEU A 115 22.32 -5.09 19.50
CA LEU A 115 21.66 -5.73 18.37
C LEU A 115 21.61 -4.70 17.23
N ASP A 116 22.25 -5.00 16.11
CA ASP A 116 22.24 -4.13 14.94
C ASP A 116 20.85 -4.21 14.28
N ILE A 117 19.95 -3.37 14.75
CA ILE A 117 18.63 -3.21 14.14
C ILE A 117 18.86 -2.36 12.90
N ALA A 118 18.83 -3.00 11.73
CA ALA A 118 18.87 -2.33 10.44
C ALA A 118 17.66 -1.39 10.32
N ASP A 119 17.85 -0.14 10.75
CA ASP A 119 16.93 0.94 10.43
C ASP A 119 17.27 1.42 9.02
N GLU A 120 16.29 1.57 8.14
CA GLU A 120 16.49 2.25 6.84
C GLU A 120 16.94 3.72 7.04
N ARG A 121 16.86 4.22 8.28
CA ARG A 121 17.40 5.51 8.74
C ARG A 121 18.72 5.41 9.49
N ALA A 122 19.34 4.23 9.56
CA ALA A 122 20.65 4.08 10.17
C ALA A 122 21.61 5.05 9.44
N PRO A 123 22.28 5.95 10.18
CA PRO A 123 23.15 6.95 9.57
C PRO A 123 24.21 6.22 8.74
N ILE A 124 24.34 6.64 7.48
CA ILE A 124 25.37 6.12 6.57
C ILE A 124 26.71 6.19 7.33
N PRO A 125 27.47 5.09 7.46
CA PRO A 125 28.74 5.11 8.16
C PRO A 125 29.65 6.20 7.56
N GLY A 126 29.99 7.22 8.37
CA GLY A 126 30.74 8.42 7.96
C GLY A 126 29.91 9.70 7.85
N CYS A 127 28.57 9.62 7.76
CA CYS A 127 27.67 10.77 7.80
C CYS A 127 27.18 10.97 9.24
N SER A 128 27.92 11.73 10.05
CA SER A 128 27.44 12.06 11.39
C SER A 128 26.20 12.97 11.27
N PRO A 129 25.13 12.76 12.06
CA PRO A 129 23.94 13.62 12.04
C PRO A 129 24.26 15.10 12.29
N ARG A 130 25.38 15.38 12.96
CA ARG A 130 25.90 16.73 13.20
C ARG A 130 26.42 17.41 11.93
N LEU A 131 27.01 16.65 10.99
CA LEU A 131 27.49 17.19 9.71
C LEU A 131 26.32 17.57 8.79
N SER A 132 25.22 16.79 8.82
CA SER A 132 23.99 17.14 8.09
C SER A 132 23.27 18.36 8.68
N GLU A 133 23.28 18.52 10.00
CA GLU A 133 22.69 19.68 10.68
C GLU A 133 23.47 20.96 10.40
N GLN A 134 24.80 20.93 10.52
CA GLN A 134 25.65 22.08 10.17
C GLN A 134 25.50 22.47 8.70
N SER A 135 25.50 21.49 7.79
CA SER A 135 25.29 21.72 6.36
C SER A 135 23.92 22.34 6.08
N LEU A 136 22.87 21.88 6.77
CA LEU A 136 21.52 22.44 6.66
C LEU A 136 21.45 23.87 7.19
N CYS A 137 22.01 24.14 8.37
CA CYS A 137 22.06 25.49 8.94
C CYS A 137 22.81 26.46 8.02
N SER A 138 23.97 26.06 7.50
CA SER A 138 24.74 26.87 6.55
C SER A 138 23.98 27.10 5.24
N ALA A 139 23.33 26.07 4.68
CA ALA A 139 22.54 26.19 3.46
C ALA A 139 21.32 27.09 3.64
N LEU A 140 20.62 27.00 4.78
CA LEU A 140 19.51 27.90 5.13
C LEU A 140 20.00 29.34 5.31
N HIS A 141 21.16 29.53 5.93
CA HIS A 141 21.76 30.86 6.08
C HIS A 141 22.09 31.50 4.73
N ILE A 142 22.72 30.76 3.81
CA ILE A 142 23.00 31.23 2.45
C ILE A 142 21.70 31.53 1.71
N LEU A 143 20.72 30.63 1.78
CA LEU A 143 19.42 30.82 1.13
C LEU A 143 18.69 32.08 1.63
N ARG A 144 18.78 32.37 2.93
CA ARG A 144 18.23 33.57 3.54
C ARG A 144 18.90 34.85 3.03
N GLN A 145 20.20 34.81 2.75
CA GLN A 145 20.93 35.94 2.16
C GLN A 145 20.63 36.13 0.67
N GLU A 146 20.42 35.04 -0.09
CA GLU A 146 20.09 35.10 -1.52
C GLU A 146 18.66 35.61 -1.80
N LEU A 147 17.72 35.35 -0.88
CA LEU A 147 16.32 35.73 -1.04
C LEU A 147 16.04 37.15 -0.55
N LYS A 148 15.13 37.86 -1.24
CA LYS A 148 14.64 39.16 -0.77
C LYS A 148 13.96 39.01 0.61
N PRO A 149 14.16 39.95 1.56
CA PRO A 149 13.61 39.85 2.91
C PRO A 149 12.10 39.58 2.98
N ILE A 150 11.33 40.23 2.09
CA ILE A 150 9.87 40.08 1.99
C ILE A 150 9.46 38.65 1.57
N ILE A 151 10.26 38.01 0.72
CA ILE A 151 10.02 36.63 0.27
C ILE A 151 10.38 35.66 1.39
N TRP A 152 11.51 35.89 2.06
CA TRP A 152 11.95 35.08 3.20
C TRP A 152 10.93 35.08 4.34
N GLN A 153 10.38 36.23 4.72
CA GLN A 153 9.34 36.32 5.77
C GLN A 153 8.11 35.46 5.48
N ARG A 154 7.79 35.22 4.21
CA ARG A 154 6.62 34.41 3.80
C ARG A 154 6.95 32.92 3.64
N VAL A 155 8.20 32.59 3.36
CA VAL A 155 8.63 31.23 2.97
C VAL A 155 9.44 30.54 4.08
N GLY A 156 10.23 31.29 4.85
CA GLY A 156 11.08 30.79 5.93
C GLY A 156 10.33 29.95 6.97
N PRO A 157 9.19 30.43 7.53
CA PRO A 157 8.42 29.63 8.48
C PRO A 157 7.91 28.29 7.93
N LEU A 158 7.68 28.22 6.60
CA LEU A 158 7.25 27.00 5.90
C LEU A 158 8.41 26.04 5.53
N LEU A 159 9.66 26.50 5.68
CA LEU A 159 10.86 25.70 5.48
C LEU A 159 11.42 25.17 6.80
N GLU A 160 11.27 25.94 7.88
CA GLU A 160 11.75 25.62 9.23
C GLU A 160 10.73 24.82 10.06
N ASP A 161 9.56 24.51 9.48
CA ASP A 161 8.46 23.77 10.11
C ASP A 161 8.04 24.40 11.45
N ASP A 162 8.00 25.74 11.49
CA ASP A 162 7.69 26.50 12.70
C ASP A 162 6.23 26.21 13.13
N PRO A 163 6.01 25.57 14.30
CA PRO A 163 4.69 25.20 14.77
C PRO A 163 3.80 26.41 15.09
N HIS A 164 4.37 27.62 15.16
CA HIS A 164 3.65 28.87 15.38
C HIS A 164 3.28 29.61 14.09
N ALA A 165 3.71 29.11 12.93
CA ALA A 165 3.31 29.68 11.65
C ALA A 165 1.82 29.40 11.40
N ALA A 166 1.00 30.45 11.48
CA ALA A 166 -0.44 30.34 11.27
C ALA A 166 -0.78 29.66 9.92
N PRO A 167 -1.75 28.73 9.89
CA PRO A 167 -2.09 27.94 8.71
C PRO A 167 -2.90 28.77 7.71
N GLN A 168 -2.31 29.82 7.15
CA GLN A 168 -2.91 30.50 6.01
C GLN A 168 -2.59 29.75 4.71
N PRO A 169 -3.58 29.53 3.84
CA PRO A 169 -3.34 28.84 2.58
C PRO A 169 -2.34 29.65 1.73
N PRO A 170 -1.23 29.05 1.29
CA PRO A 170 -0.19 29.80 0.58
C PRO A 170 -0.75 30.29 -0.75
N SER A 171 -0.64 31.60 -0.98
CA SER A 171 -1.01 32.21 -2.26
C SER A 171 -0.27 31.51 -3.43
N PRO A 172 -0.81 31.52 -4.67
CA PRO A 172 -0.12 30.95 -5.82
C PRO A 172 1.33 31.45 -5.98
N ALA A 173 1.58 32.73 -5.73
CA ALA A 173 2.92 33.32 -5.76
C ALA A 173 3.83 32.77 -4.64
N THR A 174 3.28 32.59 -3.42
CA THR A 174 4.00 31.98 -2.30
C THR A 174 4.37 30.52 -2.59
N ARG A 175 3.48 29.75 -3.23
CA ARG A 175 3.77 28.36 -3.62
C ARG A 175 4.92 28.28 -4.62
N VAL A 176 4.94 29.15 -5.63
CA VAL A 176 6.05 29.22 -6.60
C VAL A 176 7.35 29.64 -5.93
N ALA A 177 7.31 30.64 -5.04
CA ALA A 177 8.48 31.07 -4.28
C ALA A 177 9.02 29.97 -3.36
N LEU A 178 8.16 29.26 -2.65
CA LEU A 178 8.50 28.10 -1.82
C LEU A 178 9.11 26.97 -2.64
N HIS A 179 8.53 26.65 -3.81
CA HIS A 179 9.07 25.65 -4.71
C HIS A 179 10.49 26.01 -5.18
N ARG A 180 10.70 27.26 -5.59
CA ARG A 180 12.02 27.76 -6.00
C ARG A 180 13.02 27.74 -4.84
N ALA A 181 12.60 28.15 -3.65
CA ALA A 181 13.43 28.12 -2.44
C ALA A 181 13.82 26.68 -2.07
N ARG A 182 12.89 25.72 -2.09
CA ARG A 182 13.18 24.28 -1.86
C ARG A 182 14.10 23.68 -2.92
N LYS A 183 13.96 24.09 -4.19
CA LYS A 183 14.87 23.68 -5.25
C LYS A 183 16.28 24.20 -4.98
N ARG A 184 16.41 25.48 -4.64
CA ARG A 184 17.70 26.11 -4.33
C ARG A 184 18.36 25.52 -3.09
N LEU A 185 17.59 25.24 -2.04
CA LEU A 185 18.09 24.60 -0.83
C LEU A 185 18.73 23.23 -1.12
N ARG A 186 18.08 22.42 -1.98
CA ARG A 186 18.64 21.13 -2.41
C ARG A 186 19.95 21.28 -3.18
N GLU A 187 20.07 22.30 -4.03
CA GLU A 187 21.31 22.59 -4.74
C GLU A 187 22.44 23.00 -3.79
N LEU A 188 22.14 23.77 -2.74
CA LEU A 188 23.11 24.15 -1.71
C LEU A 188 23.56 22.93 -0.89
N LEU A 189 22.62 22.07 -0.49
CA LEU A 189 22.90 20.84 0.26
C LEU A 189 23.77 19.87 -0.55
N ALA A 190 23.48 19.68 -1.84
CA ALA A 190 24.25 18.83 -2.73
C ALA A 190 25.70 19.31 -2.92
N LYS A 191 25.95 20.62 -2.82
CA LYS A 191 27.32 21.18 -2.85
C LYS A 191 28.08 20.99 -1.54
N SER A 192 27.37 21.03 -0.40
CA SER A 192 27.98 20.89 0.92
C SER A 192 28.27 19.44 1.33
N ILE A 193 27.56 18.47 0.75
CA ILE A 193 27.71 17.04 1.04
C ILE A 193 28.26 16.35 -0.22
N PRO A 194 29.59 16.32 -0.43
CA PRO A 194 30.18 15.62 -1.56
C PRO A 194 30.02 14.10 -1.38
N GLY A 195 29.18 13.47 -2.20
CA GLY A 195 28.97 12.01 -2.20
C GLY A 195 27.53 11.51 -2.04
N LEU A 196 26.53 12.38 -2.15
CA LEU A 196 25.12 12.00 -2.37
C LEU A 196 24.81 11.79 -3.86
#